data_AF-A0A1U8GFJ3-F1
#
_entry.id   AF-A0A1U8GFJ3-F1
#
_cell.length_a   1.000
_cell.length_b   1.000
_cell.length_c   1.000
_cell.angle_alpha   90.00
_cell.angle_beta   90.00
_cell.angle_gamma   90.00
#
_symmetry.space_group_name_H-M   'P 1'
#
loop_
_entity.id
_entity.type
_entity.pdbx_description
1 polymer ?
#
loop_
_entity_poly.entity_id
_entity_poly.type
_entity_poly.pdbx_seq_one_letter_code
_entity_poly.pdbx_strand_id
1 'polypeptide(L)'
;MSLILAAKGAASFTAQVIIVNHPGQIGNGYAPVLDCHTSHIAVKFAEILTKIDRRSDKELEKEPKFLKNGNAGMVKMIPTKPMVVETFVEYPPLGCFAVRDMRQTVAIGVVKNVDKKDPTGAKVTKLPRRRESEQCSVILEFAMLSIVIKCVI
;
A
#
# COMPACT_ATOMS: atom_id res chain seq x y z
N MET A 1 -11.51 -2.56 27.57
CA MET A 1 -11.66 -1.63 26.42
C MET A 1 -10.82 -2.21 25.29
N SER A 2 -11.36 -3.28 24.71
CA SER A 2 -10.58 -4.26 23.95
C SER A 2 -10.65 -3.89 22.47
N LEU A 3 -9.54 -3.36 21.93
CA LEU A 3 -9.37 -3.10 20.51
C LEU A 3 -9.34 -4.43 19.75
N ILE A 4 -10.51 -4.96 19.43
CA ILE A 4 -10.67 -5.89 18.31
C ILE A 4 -10.61 -5.02 17.06
N LEU A 5 -9.42 -4.53 16.71
CA LEU A 5 -9.18 -3.98 15.38
C LEU A 5 -9.17 -5.17 14.42
N ALA A 6 -10.37 -5.56 13.99
CA ALA A 6 -10.52 -6.40 12.81
C ALA A 6 -9.78 -5.67 11.68
N ALA A 7 -8.69 -6.26 11.21
CA ALA A 7 -7.91 -5.74 10.10
C ALA A 7 -8.83 -5.69 8.87
N LYS A 8 -9.35 -4.50 8.56
CA LYS A 8 -10.26 -4.29 7.43
C LYS A 8 -9.43 -4.03 6.18
N GLY A 9 -9.87 -4.58 5.05
CA GLY A 9 -9.25 -4.29 3.76
C GLY A 9 -9.35 -2.80 3.44
N ALA A 10 -8.25 -2.19 3.03
CA ALA A 10 -8.22 -0.81 2.58
C ALA A 10 -8.80 -0.73 1.16
N ALA A 11 -9.82 0.10 0.95
CA ALA A 11 -10.34 0.43 -0.38
C ALA A 11 -9.47 1.48 -1.07
N SER A 12 -9.06 2.49 -0.30
CA SER A 12 -8.12 3.53 -0.71
C SER A 12 -7.36 4.02 0.52
N PHE A 13 -6.19 4.59 0.31
CA PHE A 13 -5.45 5.22 1.39
C PHE A 13 -4.71 6.44 0.88
N THR A 14 -4.57 7.43 1.76
CA THR A 14 -3.81 8.65 1.51
C THR A 14 -2.48 8.54 2.24
N ALA A 15 -1.40 8.66 1.49
CA ALA A 15 -0.06 8.53 2.01
C ALA A 15 0.82 9.70 1.60
N GLN A 16 1.77 10.04 2.47
CA GLN A 16 2.87 10.92 2.13
C GLN A 16 3.94 10.09 1.45
N VAL A 17 4.27 10.44 0.22
CA VAL A 17 5.25 9.73 -0.61
C VAL A 17 6.41 10.66 -0.92
N ILE A 18 7.63 10.18 -0.74
CA ILE A 18 8.87 10.88 -1.08
C ILE A 18 9.54 10.13 -2.21
N ILE A 19 9.79 10.81 -3.32
CA ILE A 19 10.45 10.22 -4.49
C ILE A 19 11.96 10.35 -4.31
N VAL A 20 12.67 9.23 -4.49
CA VAL A 20 14.11 9.13 -4.18
C VAL A 20 14.96 8.83 -5.40
N ASN A 21 14.53 7.90 -6.25
CA ASN A 21 15.32 7.50 -7.40
C ASN A 21 14.43 7.01 -8.54
N HIS A 22 13.80 7.98 -9.21
CA HIS A 22 13.02 7.72 -10.41
C HIS A 22 13.60 8.57 -11.56
N PRO A 23 14.07 7.94 -12.66
CA PRO A 23 14.69 8.66 -13.79
C PRO A 23 13.67 9.46 -14.62
N GLY A 24 12.38 9.16 -14.49
CA GLY A 24 11.29 9.86 -15.15
C GLY A 24 10.45 10.75 -14.23
N GLN A 25 9.23 11.04 -14.65
CA GLN A 25 8.24 11.78 -13.87
C GLN A 25 7.13 10.83 -13.41
N ILE A 26 6.68 10.97 -12.16
CA ILE A 26 5.56 10.21 -11.63
C ILE A 26 4.30 11.08 -11.75
N GLY A 27 3.25 10.55 -12.37
CA GLY A 27 1.98 11.23 -12.55
C GLY A 27 0.79 10.35 -12.21
N ASN A 28 -0.41 10.89 -12.39
CA ASN A 28 -1.66 10.16 -12.15
C ASN A 28 -1.75 8.92 -13.05
N GLY A 29 -2.22 7.81 -12.49
CA GLY A 29 -2.34 6.54 -13.18
C GLY A 29 -1.07 5.68 -13.19
N TYR A 30 0.03 6.15 -12.59
CA TYR A 30 1.23 5.33 -12.38
C TYR A 30 0.89 4.11 -11.50
N ALA A 31 1.34 2.92 -11.90
CA ALA A 31 0.98 1.66 -11.25
C ALA A 31 2.21 0.83 -10.85
N PRO A 32 3.00 1.27 -9.85
CA PRO A 32 4.14 0.52 -9.36
C PRO A 32 3.72 -0.57 -8.39
N VAL A 33 4.70 -1.34 -7.91
CA VAL A 33 4.49 -2.33 -6.87
C VAL A 33 4.86 -1.75 -5.50
N LEU A 34 3.97 -1.92 -4.53
CA LEU A 34 4.20 -1.58 -3.14
C LEU A 34 4.65 -2.80 -2.35
N ASP A 35 5.73 -2.61 -1.60
CA ASP A 35 6.15 -3.49 -0.53
C ASP A 35 5.70 -2.89 0.80
N CYS A 36 4.68 -3.52 1.39
CA CYS A 36 4.24 -3.26 2.76
C CYS A 36 4.50 -4.53 3.57
N HIS A 37 5.52 -4.55 4.44
CA HIS A 37 5.96 -5.74 5.19
C HIS A 37 6.31 -6.91 4.29
N THR A 38 5.45 -7.94 4.30
CA THR A 38 5.53 -9.15 3.50
C THR A 38 4.60 -9.10 2.28
N SER A 39 3.78 -8.06 2.15
CA SER A 39 2.83 -7.90 1.06
C SER A 39 3.46 -7.13 -0.10
N HIS A 40 3.54 -7.80 -1.26
CA HIS A 40 3.99 -7.24 -2.52
C HIS A 40 2.79 -7.10 -3.47
N ILE A 41 2.26 -5.88 -3.62
CA ILE A 41 0.99 -5.64 -4.31
C ILE A 41 1.10 -4.45 -5.25
N ALA A 42 0.57 -4.60 -6.47
CA ALA A 42 0.48 -3.51 -7.43
C ALA A 42 -0.59 -2.49 -7.02
N VAL A 43 -0.21 -1.21 -6.98
CA VAL A 43 -1.08 -0.13 -6.52
C VAL A 43 -1.12 0.97 -7.56
N LYS A 44 -2.31 1.48 -7.84
CA LYS A 44 -2.51 2.57 -8.78
C LYS A 44 -2.53 3.90 -8.03
N PHE A 45 -1.72 4.84 -8.51
CA PHE A 45 -1.77 6.24 -8.09
C PHE A 45 -3.05 6.84 -8.70
N ALA A 46 -4.07 7.06 -7.87
CA ALA A 46 -5.31 7.64 -8.35
C ALA A 46 -5.10 9.13 -8.62
N GLU A 47 -4.71 9.85 -7.58
CA GLU A 47 -4.63 11.31 -7.59
C GLU A 47 -3.50 11.78 -6.67
N ILE A 48 -2.78 12.81 -7.11
CA ILE A 48 -1.77 13.51 -6.31
C ILE A 48 -2.42 14.78 -5.77
N LEU A 49 -2.66 14.82 -4.46
CA LEU A 49 -3.44 15.88 -3.81
C LEU A 49 -2.60 17.15 -3.65
N THR A 50 -1.47 17.04 -2.97
CA THR A 50 -0.61 18.18 -2.65
C THR A 50 0.85 17.81 -2.75
N LYS A 51 1.64 18.75 -3.25
CA LYS A 51 3.10 18.67 -3.19
C LYS A 51 3.58 19.21 -1.86
N ILE A 52 4.39 18.43 -1.16
CA ILE A 52 4.96 18.77 0.14
C ILE A 52 6.48 18.87 0.00
N ASP A 53 7.08 19.81 0.71
CA ASP A 53 8.53 19.87 0.84
C ASP A 53 9.05 18.88 1.90
N ARG A 54 10.16 18.20 1.61
CA ARG A 54 10.70 17.10 2.44
C ARG A 54 11.14 17.55 3.84
N ARG A 55 11.52 18.81 4.02
CA ARG A 55 12.07 19.33 5.29
C ARG A 55 11.09 20.16 6.08
N SER A 56 10.24 20.92 5.41
CA SER A 56 9.37 21.90 6.05
C SER A 56 7.92 21.45 6.19
N ASP A 57 7.56 20.31 5.59
CA ASP A 57 6.18 19.80 5.50
C ASP A 57 5.17 20.85 5.00
N LYS A 58 5.67 21.90 4.33
CA LYS A 58 4.83 22.95 3.75
C LYS A 58 4.30 22.49 2.41
N GLU A 59 3.00 22.71 2.21
CA GLU A 59 2.36 22.56 0.91
C GLU A 59 2.90 23.62 -0.05
N LEU A 60 3.53 23.19 -1.12
CA LEU A 60 4.04 24.07 -2.17
C LEU A 60 2.93 24.39 -3.17
N GLU A 61 2.31 23.34 -3.70
CA GLU A 61 1.30 23.41 -4.77
C GLU A 61 0.21 22.37 -4.54
N LYS A 62 -1.03 22.76 -4.80
CA LYS A 62 -2.21 21.87 -4.80
C LYS A 62 -2.38 21.31 -6.21
N GLU A 63 -2.55 19.99 -6.30
CA GLU A 63 -2.75 19.23 -7.56
C GLU A 63 -1.62 19.34 -8.61
N PRO A 64 -0.37 18.96 -8.28
CA PRO A 64 0.70 18.92 -9.27
C PRO A 64 0.45 17.80 -10.30
N LYS A 65 0.64 18.10 -11.59
CA LYS A 65 0.52 17.10 -12.67
C LYS A 65 1.64 16.04 -12.65
N PHE A 66 2.80 16.41 -12.11
CA PHE A 66 4.00 15.56 -12.10
C PHE A 66 4.81 15.76 -10.82
N LEU A 67 5.33 14.66 -10.28
CA LEU A 67 6.32 14.68 -9.22
C LEU A 67 7.68 14.24 -9.77
N LYS A 68 8.72 15.01 -9.44
CA LYS A 68 10.13 14.70 -9.78
C LYS A 68 10.87 14.16 -8.57
N ASN A 69 12.09 13.67 -8.80
CA ASN A 69 12.97 13.23 -7.73
C ASN A 69 13.20 14.31 -6.66
N GLY A 70 13.22 13.92 -5.39
CA GLY A 70 13.43 14.79 -4.23
C GLY A 70 12.17 15.51 -3.73
N ASN A 71 11.05 15.42 -4.45
CA ASN A 71 9.79 16.00 -3.99
C ASN A 71 9.04 15.01 -3.09
N ALA A 72 8.30 15.56 -2.12
CA ALA A 72 7.30 14.84 -1.38
C ALA A 72 5.90 15.25 -1.86
N GLY A 73 4.91 14.42 -1.61
CA GLY A 73 3.52 14.78 -1.86
C GLY A 73 2.56 13.84 -1.14
N MET A 74 1.35 14.32 -0.90
CA MET A 74 0.24 13.46 -0.52
C MET A 74 -0.41 12.88 -1.76
N VAL A 75 -0.51 11.55 -1.78
CA VAL A 75 -1.06 10.78 -2.89
C VAL A 75 -2.16 9.89 -2.37
N LYS A 76 -3.29 9.87 -3.09
CA LYS A 76 -4.33 8.88 -2.91
C LYS A 76 -4.04 7.67 -3.78
N MET A 77 -3.96 6.51 -3.14
CA MET A 77 -3.56 5.26 -3.76
C MET A 77 -4.70 4.25 -3.67
N ILE A 78 -4.89 3.49 -4.75
CA ILE A 78 -5.91 2.43 -4.83
C ILE A 78 -5.19 1.10 -5.10
N PRO A 79 -5.26 0.15 -4.16
CA PRO A 79 -4.64 -1.15 -4.35
C PRO A 79 -5.45 -1.98 -5.36
N THR A 80 -4.75 -2.69 -6.25
CA THR A 80 -5.40 -3.55 -7.26
C THR A 80 -5.90 -4.86 -6.66
N LYS A 81 -5.24 -5.32 -5.59
CA LYS A 81 -5.60 -6.52 -4.81
C LYS A 81 -6.03 -6.09 -3.40
N PRO A 82 -6.94 -6.84 -2.73
CA PRO A 82 -7.32 -6.53 -1.36
C PRO A 82 -6.08 -6.59 -0.46
N MET A 83 -5.79 -5.49 0.21
CA MET A 83 -4.66 -5.38 1.14
C MET A 83 -5.14 -4.74 2.45
N VAL A 84 -4.42 -5.04 3.53
CA VAL A 84 -4.61 -4.37 4.82
C VAL A 84 -3.46 -3.40 4.99
N VAL A 85 -3.78 -2.13 5.20
CA VAL A 85 -2.83 -1.10 5.63
C VAL A 85 -3.45 -0.35 6.79
N GLU A 86 -2.59 0.13 7.69
CA GLU A 86 -3.00 0.89 8.87
C GLU A 86 -2.26 2.23 8.89
N THR A 87 -2.73 3.15 9.73
CA THR A 87 -2.06 4.44 9.90
C THR A 87 -0.74 4.25 10.63
N PHE A 88 0.26 5.08 10.29
CA PHE A 88 1.57 5.02 10.92
C PHE A 88 1.52 5.29 12.44
N VAL A 89 0.56 6.09 12.89
CA VAL A 89 0.39 6.43 14.31
C VAL A 89 -0.11 5.23 15.12
N GLU A 90 -1.03 4.43 14.56
CA GLU A 90 -1.56 3.25 15.24
C GLU A 90 -0.61 2.07 15.18
N TYR A 91 -0.04 1.82 13.98
CA TYR A 91 0.85 0.70 13.74
C TYR A 91 2.01 1.11 12.82
N PRO A 92 3.14 1.60 13.39
CA PRO A 92 4.30 2.06 12.65
C PRO A 92 4.85 1.09 11.61
N PRO A 93 4.89 -0.25 11.86
CA PRO A 93 5.29 -1.15 10.78
C PRO A 93 4.28 -1.00 9.62
N LEU A 94 3.00 -1.32 9.81
CA LEU A 94 1.99 -1.40 8.73
C LEU A 94 1.76 -0.07 7.97
N GLY A 95 2.12 1.06 8.56
CA GLY A 95 2.04 2.38 7.92
C GLY A 95 3.22 2.75 7.02
N CYS A 96 4.33 2.00 7.02
CA CYS A 96 5.49 2.26 6.17
C CYS A 96 5.52 1.36 4.93
N PHE A 97 5.77 1.94 3.76
CA PHE A 97 5.88 1.19 2.51
C PHE A 97 7.00 1.68 1.61
N ALA A 98 7.55 0.75 0.84
CA ALA A 98 8.48 1.05 -0.23
C ALA A 98 7.77 0.85 -1.57
N VAL A 99 7.91 1.84 -2.46
CA VAL A 99 7.46 1.74 -3.84
C VAL A 99 8.63 1.22 -4.66
N ARG A 100 8.44 0.08 -5.33
CA ARG A 100 9.42 -0.50 -6.24
C ARG A 100 8.90 -0.51 -7.67
N ASP A 101 9.78 -0.15 -8.59
CA ASP A 101 9.58 -0.26 -10.03
C ASP A 101 10.91 -0.60 -10.69
N MET A 102 10.90 -1.39 -11.77
CA MET A 102 12.10 -1.83 -12.50
C MET A 102 13.23 -2.37 -11.59
N ARG A 103 12.89 -3.06 -10.49
CA ARG A 103 13.81 -3.59 -9.46
C ARG A 103 14.54 -2.53 -8.63
N GLN A 104 14.14 -1.26 -8.72
CA GLN A 104 14.68 -0.15 -7.95
C GLN A 104 13.60 0.43 -7.02
N THR A 105 14.01 0.98 -5.89
CA THR A 105 13.10 1.70 -5.00
C THR A 105 12.93 3.12 -5.53
N VAL A 106 11.75 3.40 -6.07
CA VAL A 106 11.45 4.70 -6.70
C VAL A 106 11.02 5.74 -5.67
N ALA A 107 10.31 5.29 -4.63
CA ALA A 107 9.80 6.15 -3.58
C ALA A 107 9.62 5.38 -2.26
N ILE A 108 9.58 6.12 -1.16
CA ILE A 108 9.26 5.61 0.17
C ILE A 108 8.10 6.44 0.69
N GLY A 109 7.15 5.80 1.37
CA GLY A 109 5.98 6.50 1.85
C GLY A 109 5.50 6.03 3.20
N VAL A 110 4.71 6.90 3.82
CA VAL A 110 4.08 6.69 5.12
C VAL A 110 2.59 6.98 4.98
N VAL A 111 1.77 6.05 5.43
CA VAL A 111 0.31 6.14 5.40
C VAL A 111 -0.16 7.10 6.48
N LYS A 112 -0.90 8.15 6.05
CA LYS A 112 -1.53 9.11 6.97
C LYS A 112 -2.98 8.73 7.26
N ASN A 113 -3.72 8.32 6.24
CA ASN A 113 -5.13 7.99 6.37
C ASN A 113 -5.50 6.77 5.51
N VAL A 114 -6.42 5.94 5.99
CA VAL A 114 -6.87 4.72 5.32
C VAL A 114 -8.40 4.69 5.28
N ASP A 115 -8.94 4.61 4.07
CA ASP A 115 -10.35 4.32 3.85
C ASP A 115 -10.54 2.81 3.92
N LYS A 116 -11.01 2.34 5.08
CA LYS A 116 -11.33 0.92 5.31
C LYS A 116 -12.64 0.59 4.60
N LYS A 117 -12.66 -0.48 3.81
CA LYS A 117 -13.92 -1.02 3.27
C LYS A 117 -14.61 -1.80 4.37
N ASP A 118 -15.80 -1.38 4.77
CA ASP A 118 -16.64 -2.17 5.67
C ASP A 118 -17.10 -3.46 4.98
N PRO A 119 -17.06 -4.62 5.64
CA PRO A 119 -17.64 -5.85 5.11
C PRO A 119 -19.15 -5.81 5.33
N THR A 120 -19.87 -4.92 4.66
CA THR A 120 -21.34 -5.03 4.58
C THR A 120 -21.67 -6.12 3.58
N GLY A 121 -21.64 -7.38 4.05
CA GLY A 121 -22.06 -8.52 3.25
C GLY A 121 -21.35 -9.84 3.52
N ALA A 122 -20.80 -10.08 4.72
CA ALA A 122 -20.40 -11.43 5.11
C ALA A 122 -21.66 -12.33 5.14
N LYS A 123 -21.91 -13.09 4.07
CA LYS A 123 -22.69 -14.33 4.16
C LYS A 123 -21.90 -15.25 5.09
N VAL A 124 -22.27 -15.23 6.37
CA VAL A 124 -21.80 -16.20 7.37
C VAL A 124 -22.33 -17.57 6.96
N THR A 125 -21.54 -18.30 6.18
CA THR A 125 -21.82 -19.71 5.91
C THR A 125 -21.24 -20.50 7.09
N LYS A 126 -22.11 -21.13 7.88
CA LYS A 126 -21.74 -22.00 9.00
C LYS A 126 -20.98 -23.23 8.49
N LEU A 127 -19.67 -23.13 8.43
CA LEU A 127 -18.71 -24.24 8.34
C LEU A 127 -17.54 -23.92 9.30
N PRO A 128 -16.84 -24.93 9.85
CA PRO A 128 -16.04 -24.76 11.06
C PRO A 128 -14.96 -23.68 10.86
N ARG A 129 -14.81 -22.80 11.86
CA ARG A 129 -13.92 -21.62 11.93
C ARG A 129 -12.56 -21.85 11.22
N ARG A 130 -12.49 -21.54 9.93
CA ARG A 130 -11.26 -21.11 9.27
C ARG A 130 -11.28 -19.60 9.18
N ARG A 131 -10.26 -19.00 9.79
CA ARG A 131 -10.19 -17.58 10.14
C ARG A 131 -10.02 -16.81 8.82
N GLU A 132 -10.71 -15.68 8.64
CA GLU A 132 -10.55 -14.82 7.45
C GLU A 132 -9.10 -14.31 7.27
N SER A 133 -8.22 -14.49 8.27
CA SER A 133 -6.77 -14.37 8.15
C SER A 133 -6.12 -15.41 7.22
N GLU A 134 -6.77 -16.55 6.96
CA GLU A 134 -6.24 -17.62 6.09
C GLU A 134 -6.37 -17.28 4.60
N GLN A 135 -7.29 -16.38 4.19
CA GLN A 135 -7.31 -15.97 2.78
C GLN A 135 -6.10 -15.10 2.41
N CYS A 136 -5.48 -14.43 3.40
CA CYS A 136 -4.18 -13.77 3.23
C CYS A 136 -2.98 -14.73 3.27
N SER A 137 -3.02 -15.85 4.03
CA SER A 137 -1.87 -16.77 4.14
C SER A 137 -1.83 -17.88 3.09
N VAL A 138 -2.98 -18.37 2.60
CA VAL A 138 -3.03 -19.48 1.63
C VAL A 138 -2.48 -19.06 0.25
N ILE A 139 -2.52 -17.75 -0.08
CA ILE A 139 -1.87 -17.22 -1.29
C ILE A 139 -0.34 -17.22 -1.17
N LEU A 140 0.21 -17.07 0.05
CA LEU A 140 1.66 -17.14 0.28
C LEU A 140 2.19 -18.58 0.23
N GLU A 141 1.42 -19.56 0.73
CA GLU A 141 1.85 -20.97 0.73
C GLU A 141 1.88 -21.58 -0.67
N PHE A 142 0.89 -21.26 -1.52
CA PHE A 142 0.89 -21.72 -2.91
C PHE A 142 2.00 -21.08 -3.77
N ALA A 143 2.41 -19.85 -3.45
CA ALA A 143 3.51 -19.19 -4.14
C ALA A 143 4.88 -19.76 -3.73
N MET A 144 5.10 -20.06 -2.44
CA MET A 144 6.35 -20.70 -2.01
C MET A 144 6.48 -22.13 -2.55
N LEU A 145 5.39 -22.90 -2.60
CA LEU A 145 5.45 -24.27 -3.15
C LEU A 145 5.77 -24.27 -4.66
N SER A 146 5.37 -23.24 -5.40
CA SER A 146 5.71 -23.08 -6.82
C SER A 146 7.18 -22.72 -7.08
N ILE A 147 7.85 -22.05 -6.12
CA ILE A 147 9.26 -21.69 -6.21
C ILE A 147 10.16 -22.85 -5.77
N VAL A 148 9.77 -23.61 -4.75
CA VAL A 148 10.56 -24.76 -4.28
C VAL A 148 10.52 -25.93 -5.28
N ILE A 149 9.39 -26.16 -5.97
CA ILE A 149 9.29 -27.24 -6.98
C ILE A 149 10.12 -26.93 -8.25
N LYS A 150 10.30 -25.65 -8.62
CA LYS A 150 11.14 -25.26 -9.78
C LYS A 150 12.64 -25.23 -9.50
N CYS A 151 13.06 -25.44 -8.25
CA CYS A 151 14.48 -25.43 -7.84
C CYS A 151 15.03 -26.84 -7.55
N VAL A 152 14.18 -27.89 -7.59
CA VAL A 152 14.55 -29.29 -7.30
C VAL A 152 14.20 -30.24 -8.46
N ILE A 153 14.05 -29.70 -9.68
CA ILE A 153 14.03 -30.47 -10.95
C ILE A 153 14.93 -29.76 -11.95
#